data_AF-A0A838P8S6-F1
#
_entry.id   AF-A0A838P8S6-F1
#
_cell.length_a   1.000
_cell.length_b   1.000
_cell.length_c   1.000
_cell.angle_alpha   90.00
_cell.angle_beta   90.00
_cell.angle_gamma   90.00
#
_symmetry.space_group_name_H-M   'P 1'
#
loop_
_entity.id
_entity.type
_entity.pdbx_description
1 polymer ?
#
loop_
_entity_poly.entity_id
_entity_poly.type
_entity_poly.pdbx_seq_one_letter_code
_entity_poly.pdbx_strand_id
1 'polypeptide(L)'
;MTPMLATSTPTPALDYTAIAKRHKDGSVLLSIADDRICKLNGVGALTWMVLEQAPHGLSLDAVVDELTAQFDAINAEGELLYEVSPEQLREDTARFLKNLTGMNLLEVIRDSRGREVYCIKQGVSGTTSSSVAAGNSTATPAEAKLSPSSTLESVTSTSAQDETTQPNGTDASVSAHEDIKLLKRETLTAFIGLAAFDLLLKFAGFQSLIRRVEHWPTSEPRTTDREICKRIRAMVDRAQMYYPKKAMCLQHSAVVTCLLRRRGVPAEMVLAAQEFPPKGHAWSEVVGEVVNDNPRVKAKYLELRRV
;
A
#
# COMPACT_ATOMS: atom_id res chain seq x y z
N MET A 1 48.80 -15.78 11.06
CA MET A 1 47.77 -15.32 10.11
C MET A 1 46.97 -14.22 10.81
N THR A 2 47.22 -12.97 10.46
CA THR A 2 46.60 -11.79 11.06
C THR A 2 45.22 -11.58 10.41
N PRO A 3 44.12 -11.48 11.16
CA PRO A 3 42.81 -11.22 10.56
C PRO A 3 42.82 -9.82 9.93
N MET A 4 42.56 -9.73 8.63
CA MET A 4 42.33 -8.45 7.96
C MET A 4 41.03 -7.86 8.50
N LEU A 5 41.12 -6.68 9.12
CA LEU A 5 39.98 -5.84 9.46
C LEU A 5 39.24 -5.50 8.16
N ALA A 6 38.02 -6.02 8.02
CA ALA A 6 37.13 -5.65 6.92
C ALA A 6 36.79 -4.16 7.05
N THR A 7 37.27 -3.35 6.12
CA THR A 7 36.91 -1.95 5.98
C THR A 7 35.41 -1.90 5.64
N SER A 8 34.59 -1.42 6.58
CA SER A 8 33.16 -1.21 6.34
C SER A 8 33.00 -0.15 5.25
N THR A 9 32.47 -0.55 4.10
CA THR A 9 32.11 0.36 3.02
C THR A 9 31.12 1.39 3.58
N PRO A 10 31.36 2.71 3.40
CA PRO A 10 30.44 3.72 3.89
C PRO A 10 29.09 3.55 3.21
N THR A 11 28.05 3.27 4.02
CA THR A 11 26.66 3.25 3.58
C THR A 11 26.34 4.63 3.00
N PRO A 12 25.75 4.72 1.79
CA PRO A 12 25.35 6.00 1.23
C PRO A 12 24.44 6.73 2.22
N ALA A 13 24.79 7.98 2.54
CA ALA A 13 24.01 8.80 3.47
C ALA A 13 22.59 8.95 2.91
N LEU A 14 21.61 8.39 3.63
CA LEU A 14 20.20 8.62 3.33
C LEU A 14 19.88 10.09 3.55
N ASP A 15 19.10 10.68 2.64
CA ASP A 15 18.56 12.04 2.79
C ASP A 15 17.46 12.03 3.87
N TYR A 16 17.90 12.09 5.13
CA TYR A 16 17.03 12.03 6.30
C TYR A 16 16.06 13.21 6.37
N THR A 17 16.41 14.36 5.81
CA THR A 17 15.52 15.53 5.77
C THR A 17 14.38 15.34 4.79
N ALA A 18 14.65 14.83 3.59
CA ALA A 18 13.58 14.47 2.65
C ALA A 18 12.63 13.43 3.25
N ILE A 19 13.19 12.44 3.94
CA ILE A 19 12.43 11.42 4.68
C ILE A 19 11.59 12.05 5.80
N ALA A 20 12.18 12.89 6.66
CA ALA A 20 11.48 13.54 7.77
C ALA A 20 10.38 14.47 7.27
N LYS A 21 10.59 15.18 6.15
CA LYS A 21 9.57 15.97 5.47
C LYS A 21 8.42 15.11 4.96
N ARG A 22 8.73 13.99 4.31
CA ARG A 22 7.73 13.02 3.81
C ARG A 22 6.88 12.45 4.93
N HIS A 23 7.48 12.22 6.11
CA HIS A 23 6.84 11.67 7.29
C HIS A 23 6.45 12.72 8.34
N LYS A 24 6.43 14.01 8.00
CA LYS A 24 6.08 15.08 8.94
C LYS A 24 4.72 14.83 9.62
N ASP A 25 3.79 14.27 8.87
CA ASP A 25 2.43 13.96 9.33
C ASP A 25 2.24 12.52 9.84
N GLY A 26 3.34 11.76 9.90
CA GLY A 26 3.39 10.41 10.43
C GLY A 26 3.60 9.31 9.39
N SER A 27 3.50 8.07 9.87
CA SER A 27 3.49 6.86 9.04
C SER A 27 2.45 5.87 9.56
N VAL A 28 2.24 4.76 8.85
CA VAL A 28 1.38 3.67 9.33
C VAL A 28 2.13 2.36 9.38
N LEU A 29 1.90 1.60 10.45
CA LEU A 29 2.31 0.23 10.61
C LEU A 29 1.13 -0.70 10.37
N LEU A 30 1.36 -1.78 9.65
CA LEU A 30 0.43 -2.88 9.47
C LEU A 30 1.02 -4.13 10.15
N SER A 31 0.38 -4.60 11.22
CA SER A 31 0.59 -5.97 11.70
C SER A 31 -0.43 -6.87 11.02
N ILE A 32 0.07 -7.67 10.07
CA ILE A 32 -0.71 -8.70 9.41
C ILE A 32 -1.13 -9.72 10.47
N ALA A 33 -0.18 -10.25 11.25
CA ALA A 33 -0.43 -11.31 12.23
C ALA A 33 -1.51 -10.96 13.25
N ASP A 34 -1.53 -9.72 13.74
CA ASP A 34 -2.45 -9.29 14.80
C ASP A 34 -3.69 -8.53 14.29
N ASP A 35 -3.83 -8.35 12.98
CA ASP A 35 -4.89 -7.54 12.36
C ASP A 35 -4.98 -6.13 12.95
N ARG A 36 -3.86 -5.41 12.93
CA ARG A 36 -3.76 -4.06 13.51
C ARG A 36 -3.13 -3.08 12.53
N ILE A 37 -3.68 -1.88 12.54
CA ILE A 37 -3.12 -0.71 11.86
C ILE A 37 -2.81 0.33 12.92
N CYS A 38 -1.55 0.75 13.01
CA CYS A 38 -1.09 1.76 13.96
C CYS A 38 -0.61 3.00 13.21
N LYS A 39 -1.04 4.18 13.64
CA LYS A 39 -0.51 5.45 13.13
C LYS A 39 0.66 5.89 14.00
N LEU A 40 1.79 6.19 13.38
CA LEU A 40 2.95 6.82 14.00
C LEU A 40 2.93 8.32 13.73
N ASN A 41 3.48 9.13 14.63
CA ASN A 41 3.84 10.52 14.36
C ASN A 41 5.21 10.57 13.65
N GLY A 42 5.70 11.76 13.29
CA GLY A 42 6.98 11.90 12.57
C GLY A 42 8.18 11.29 13.31
N VAL A 43 8.31 11.53 14.62
CA VAL A 43 9.39 10.95 15.43
C VAL A 43 9.26 9.43 15.53
N GLY A 44 8.05 8.91 15.72
CA GLY A 44 7.79 7.48 15.73
C GLY A 44 8.10 6.82 14.39
N ALA A 45 7.84 7.50 13.27
CA ALA A 45 8.21 7.04 11.94
C ALA A 45 9.74 6.95 11.76
N LEU A 46 10.48 7.96 12.21
CA LEU A 46 11.95 7.93 12.20
C LEU A 46 12.50 6.82 13.11
N THR A 47 11.93 6.67 14.31
CA THR A 47 12.29 5.57 15.23
C THR A 47 12.07 4.21 14.59
N TRP A 48 10.95 4.05 13.87
CA TRP A 48 10.67 2.82 13.14
C TRP A 48 11.67 2.57 12.01
N MET A 49 12.05 3.60 11.26
CA MET A 49 13.07 3.49 10.22
C MET A 49 14.44 3.07 10.75
N VAL A 50 14.85 3.61 11.90
CA VAL A 50 16.07 3.19 12.60
C VAL A 50 16.05 1.69 12.89
N LEU A 51 14.90 1.17 13.35
CA LEU A 51 14.73 -0.26 13.59
C LEU A 51 14.73 -1.08 12.28
N GLU A 52 14.14 -0.57 11.19
CA GLU A 52 14.14 -1.24 9.88
C GLU A 52 15.54 -1.39 9.28
N GLN A 53 16.42 -0.41 9.51
CA GLN A 53 17.81 -0.44 9.05
C GLN A 53 18.69 -1.44 9.84
N ALA A 54 18.24 -1.89 11.01
CA ALA A 54 18.97 -2.78 11.89
C ALA A 54 18.22 -4.11 12.07
N PRO A 55 18.30 -5.06 11.11
CA PRO A 55 17.55 -6.31 11.15
C PRO A 55 17.93 -7.24 12.32
N HIS A 56 19.08 -7.02 12.94
CA HIS A 56 19.52 -7.73 14.16
C HIS A 56 18.98 -7.09 15.45
N GLY A 57 18.18 -6.04 15.32
CA GLY A 57 17.64 -5.23 16.39
C GLY A 57 18.65 -4.27 17.00
N LEU A 58 18.13 -3.33 17.79
CA LEU A 58 18.91 -2.31 18.49
C LEU A 58 18.53 -2.26 19.97
N SER A 59 19.51 -2.01 20.83
CA SER A 59 19.23 -1.61 22.22
C SER A 59 18.64 -0.21 22.26
N LEU A 60 17.92 0.15 23.34
CA LEU A 60 17.40 1.50 23.55
C LEU A 60 18.46 2.59 23.30
N ASP A 61 19.66 2.42 23.87
CA ASP A 61 20.76 3.39 23.74
C ASP A 61 21.13 3.62 22.27
N ALA A 62 21.36 2.53 21.54
CA ALA A 62 21.69 2.58 20.13
C ALA A 62 20.58 3.21 19.25
N VAL A 63 19.30 3.00 19.59
CA VAL A 63 18.19 3.68 18.89
C VAL A 63 18.24 5.19 19.15
N VAL A 64 18.49 5.59 20.39
CA VAL A 64 18.58 7.00 20.78
C VAL A 64 19.78 7.67 20.11
N ASP A 65 20.96 7.03 20.11
CA ASP A 65 22.17 7.54 19.49
C ASP A 65 21.96 7.78 17.98
N GLU A 66 21.32 6.84 17.29
CA GLU A 66 21.01 6.96 15.86
C GLU A 66 19.97 8.07 15.60
N LEU A 67 18.93 8.17 16.44
CA LEU A 67 17.94 9.24 16.32
C LEU A 67 18.56 10.62 16.57
N THR A 68 19.45 10.75 17.54
CA THR A 68 20.20 11.99 17.80
C THR A 68 21.03 12.37 16.58
N ALA A 69 21.77 11.42 16.00
CA ALA A 69 22.56 11.67 14.79
C ALA A 69 21.67 12.12 13.60
N GLN A 70 20.49 11.53 13.43
CA GLN A 70 19.53 11.94 12.41
C GLN A 70 18.94 13.32 12.68
N PHE A 71 18.61 13.65 13.93
CA PHE A 71 18.11 14.98 14.28
C PHE A 71 19.17 16.05 14.06
N ASP A 72 20.42 15.79 14.41
CA ASP A 72 21.53 16.70 14.18
C ASP A 72 21.75 16.94 12.67
N ALA A 73 21.67 15.90 11.85
CA ALA A 73 21.75 16.02 10.40
C ALA A 73 20.61 16.88 9.83
N ILE A 74 19.36 16.61 10.25
CA ILE A 74 18.19 17.37 9.79
C ILE A 74 18.26 18.84 10.25
N ASN A 75 18.68 19.07 11.50
CA ASN A 75 18.85 20.41 12.06
C ASN A 75 19.94 21.21 11.32
N ALA A 76 21.02 20.54 10.90
CA ALA A 76 22.10 21.18 10.14
C ALA A 76 21.67 21.68 8.75
N GLU A 77 20.66 21.07 8.15
CA GLU A 77 20.09 21.51 6.87
C GLU A 77 19.14 22.72 7.02
N GLY A 78 18.64 22.98 8.24
CA GLY A 78 17.89 24.19 8.58
C GLY A 78 16.43 24.24 8.12
N GLU A 79 15.90 23.16 7.54
CA GLU A 79 14.51 23.12 7.05
C GLU A 79 13.50 22.63 8.10
N LEU A 80 13.97 21.83 9.05
CA LEU A 80 13.22 21.34 10.21
C LEU A 80 14.11 21.49 11.44
N LEU A 81 13.50 21.78 12.59
CA LEU A 81 14.21 21.93 13.84
C LEU A 81 13.61 21.02 14.91
N TYR A 82 14.42 20.10 15.40
CA TYR A 82 14.12 19.20 16.51
C TYR A 82 14.92 19.64 17.74
N GLU A 83 14.27 20.40 18.62
CA GLU A 83 14.83 20.79 19.92
C GLU A 83 14.37 19.79 20.99
N VAL A 84 15.11 18.69 21.15
CA VAL A 84 14.81 17.66 22.16
C VAL A 84 16.08 17.36 22.94
N SER A 85 16.01 17.41 24.27
CA SER A 85 17.16 17.02 25.09
C SER A 85 17.41 15.50 24.97
N PRO A 86 18.66 15.03 25.11
CA PRO A 86 18.98 13.60 25.04
C PRO A 86 18.16 12.76 26.04
N GLU A 87 17.93 13.29 27.24
CA GLU A 87 17.14 12.63 28.29
C GLU A 87 15.68 12.48 27.88
N GLN A 88 15.07 13.55 27.35
CA GLN A 88 13.68 13.53 26.88
C GLN A 88 13.52 12.57 25.70
N LEU A 89 14.43 12.62 24.72
CA LEU A 89 14.42 11.71 23.56
C LEU A 89 14.51 10.26 24.01
N ARG A 90 15.39 9.96 24.96
CA ARG A 90 15.54 8.63 25.55
C ARG A 90 14.26 8.13 26.23
N GLU A 91 13.64 8.95 27.08
CA GLU A 91 12.40 8.58 27.78
C GLU A 91 11.24 8.33 26.82
N ASP A 92 11.07 9.20 25.83
CA ASP A 92 10.01 9.07 24.83
C ASP A 92 10.24 7.85 23.93
N THR A 93 11.49 7.60 23.53
CA THR A 93 11.88 6.41 22.75
C THR A 93 11.62 5.14 23.56
N ALA A 94 11.98 5.10 24.85
CA ALA A 94 11.71 3.95 25.72
C ALA A 94 10.20 3.66 25.84
N ARG A 95 9.39 4.72 26.03
CA ARG A 95 7.93 4.60 26.09
C ARG A 95 7.35 4.10 24.77
N PHE A 96 7.85 4.62 23.65
CA PHE A 96 7.46 4.20 22.32
C PHE A 96 7.76 2.72 22.06
N LEU A 97 9.00 2.28 22.29
CA LEU A 97 9.40 0.88 22.13
C LEU A 97 8.57 -0.05 23.03
N LYS A 98 8.36 0.32 24.29
CA LYS A 98 7.51 -0.42 25.22
C LYS A 98 6.08 -0.57 24.70
N ASN A 99 5.51 0.50 24.14
CA ASN A 99 4.17 0.46 23.55
C ASN A 99 4.12 -0.47 22.33
N LEU A 100 5.11 -0.40 21.44
CA LEU A 100 5.18 -1.28 20.27
C LEU A 100 5.32 -2.76 20.68
N THR A 101 6.14 -3.06 21.69
CA THR A 101 6.25 -4.41 22.27
C THR A 101 4.92 -4.86 22.88
N GLY A 102 4.23 -4.00 23.65
CA GLY A 102 2.91 -4.30 24.22
C GLY A 102 1.83 -4.52 23.17
N MET A 103 2.00 -3.94 21.98
CA MET A 103 1.14 -4.18 20.81
C MET A 103 1.55 -5.38 19.98
N ASN A 104 2.58 -6.14 20.37
CA ASN A 104 3.14 -7.29 19.65
C ASN A 104 3.78 -6.95 18.30
N LEU A 105 4.21 -5.69 18.11
CA LEU A 105 4.84 -5.22 16.87
C LEU A 105 6.35 -5.40 16.85
N LEU A 106 6.96 -5.42 18.03
CA LEU A 106 8.38 -5.69 18.24
C LEU A 106 8.57 -6.96 19.06
N GLU A 107 9.64 -7.67 18.76
CA GLU A 107 10.19 -8.73 19.60
C GLU A 107 11.34 -8.16 20.44
N VAL A 108 11.39 -8.53 21.72
CA VAL A 108 12.48 -8.15 22.62
C VAL A 108 13.37 -9.37 22.86
N ILE A 109 14.60 -9.28 22.37
CA ILE A 109 15.62 -10.31 22.50
C ILE A 109 16.65 -9.83 23.53
N ARG A 110 17.28 -10.74 24.27
CA ARG A 110 18.43 -10.39 25.12
C ARG A 110 19.72 -10.72 24.39
N ASP A 111 20.62 -9.73 24.30
CA ASP A 111 21.96 -9.95 23.73
C ASP A 111 22.83 -10.80 24.67
N SER A 112 24.05 -11.12 24.23
CA SER A 112 25.02 -11.89 25.02
C SER A 112 25.45 -11.19 26.33
N ARG A 113 25.16 -9.89 26.47
CA ARG A 113 25.40 -9.10 27.68
C ARG A 113 24.15 -8.96 28.55
N GLY A 114 23.04 -9.63 28.19
CA GLY A 114 21.77 -9.58 28.89
C GLY A 114 20.96 -8.29 28.66
N ARG A 115 21.37 -7.44 27.72
CA ARG A 115 20.67 -6.19 27.39
C ARG A 115 19.51 -6.48 26.45
N GLU A 116 18.42 -5.74 26.61
CA GLU A 116 17.26 -5.82 25.73
C GLU A 116 17.57 -5.17 24.38
N VAL A 117 17.28 -5.92 23.32
CA VAL A 117 17.42 -5.55 21.92
C VAL A 117 16.04 -5.68 21.27
N TYR A 118 15.63 -4.65 20.55
CA TYR A 118 14.31 -4.54 19.95
C TYR A 118 14.40 -4.84 18.46
N CYS A 119 13.66 -5.85 18.01
CA CYS A 119 13.59 -6.29 16.61
C CYS A 119 12.16 -6.12 16.08
N ILE A 120 12.02 -5.71 14.82
CA ILE A 120 10.71 -5.73 14.16
C ILE A 120 10.25 -7.18 14.01
N LYS A 121 9.03 -7.46 14.50
CA LYS A 121 8.47 -8.81 14.42
C LYS A 121 8.16 -9.19 12.97
N GLN A 122 8.37 -10.46 12.63
CA GLN A 122 8.04 -10.98 11.30
C GLN A 122 6.56 -10.75 10.95
N GLY A 123 6.31 -10.21 9.75
CA GLY A 123 4.95 -9.92 9.26
C GLY A 123 4.38 -8.56 9.70
N VAL A 124 5.19 -7.74 10.38
CA VAL A 124 4.90 -6.33 10.62
C VAL A 124 5.64 -5.50 9.58
N SER A 125 4.94 -4.58 8.91
CA SER A 125 5.53 -3.70 7.89
C SER A 125 5.12 -2.26 8.13
N GLY A 126 6.05 -1.32 7.92
CA GLY A 126 5.75 0.11 7.90
C GLY A 126 5.55 0.65 6.49
N THR A 127 4.87 1.79 6.36
CA THR A 127 4.87 2.56 5.10
C THR A 127 6.19 3.30 4.86
N THR A 128 7.08 3.31 5.84
CA THR A 128 8.43 3.89 5.77
C THR A 128 9.40 3.01 4.99
N SER A 129 9.07 1.73 4.78
CA SER A 129 9.92 0.81 4.05
C SER A 129 9.98 1.21 2.58
N SER A 130 10.91 2.09 2.25
CA SER A 130 11.33 2.40 0.88
C SER A 130 12.14 1.27 0.26
N SER A 131 11.82 0.02 0.60
CA SER A 131 11.80 -1.08 -0.36
C SER A 131 10.76 -0.81 -1.47
N VAL A 132 10.74 0.42 -2.00
CA VAL A 132 10.71 0.64 -3.43
C VAL A 132 11.81 -0.24 -3.95
N ALA A 133 11.41 -1.40 -4.44
CA ALA A 133 12.20 -2.23 -5.31
C ALA A 133 12.97 -1.29 -6.25
N ALA A 134 14.27 -1.18 -6.02
CA ALA A 134 15.21 -0.95 -7.10
C ALA A 134 14.97 -2.11 -8.06
N GLY A 135 13.95 -1.95 -8.91
CA GLY A 135 13.72 -2.76 -10.07
C GLY A 135 14.90 -2.52 -10.99
N ASN A 136 15.99 -3.23 -10.73
CA ASN A 136 16.97 -3.59 -11.74
C ASN A 136 16.27 -4.52 -12.74
N SER A 137 15.32 -3.97 -13.50
CA SER A 137 15.04 -4.45 -14.84
C SER A 137 16.24 -4.02 -15.68
N THR A 138 17.24 -4.89 -15.77
CA THR A 138 18.24 -4.86 -16.84
C THR A 138 17.52 -5.02 -18.17
N ALA A 139 17.02 -3.91 -18.70
CA ALA A 139 16.65 -3.79 -20.09
C ALA A 139 17.95 -3.56 -20.89
N THR A 140 18.32 -4.57 -21.66
CA THR A 140 19.37 -4.53 -22.68
C THR A 140 19.10 -3.38 -23.66
N PRO A 141 20.03 -2.44 -23.90
CA PRO A 141 19.86 -1.43 -24.94
C PRO A 141 20.25 -2.03 -26.29
N ALA A 142 19.26 -2.19 -27.17
CA ALA A 142 19.48 -2.34 -28.60
C ALA A 142 19.35 -0.97 -29.27
N GLU A 143 20.39 -0.62 -30.03
CA GLU A 143 20.50 0.55 -30.89
C GLU A 143 19.30 0.73 -31.83
N ALA A 144 18.83 1.97 -31.96
CA ALA A 144 18.53 2.55 -33.27
C ALA A 144 18.50 4.08 -33.19
N LYS A 145 19.45 4.69 -33.91
CA LYS A 145 19.53 6.12 -34.26
C LYS A 145 18.22 6.61 -34.87
N LEU A 146 17.82 7.85 -34.53
CA LEU A 146 17.52 8.95 -35.46
C LEU A 146 16.94 10.16 -34.70
N SER A 147 17.72 11.23 -34.62
CA SER A 147 17.24 12.62 -34.51
C SER A 147 17.47 13.26 -35.90
N PRO A 148 16.81 14.37 -36.31
CA PRO A 148 16.71 15.67 -35.61
C PRO A 148 15.28 16.25 -35.71
N SER A 149 14.87 17.45 -35.28
CA SER A 149 15.50 18.69 -34.87
C SER A 149 14.47 19.54 -34.10
N SER A 150 14.98 20.39 -33.21
CA SER A 150 14.45 21.69 -32.72
C SER A 150 13.19 22.27 -33.38
N THR A 151 12.29 22.88 -32.59
CA THR A 151 12.00 24.33 -32.61
C THR A 151 11.29 24.76 -31.33
N LEU A 152 11.84 25.79 -30.69
CA LEU A 152 11.30 26.57 -29.58
C LEU A 152 10.43 27.68 -30.17
N GLU A 153 9.16 27.79 -29.80
CA GLU A 153 8.44 29.06 -29.88
C GLU A 153 7.52 29.25 -28.66
N SER A 154 7.73 30.36 -27.97
CA SER A 154 6.79 30.93 -27.02
C SER A 154 5.77 31.78 -27.78
N VAL A 155 4.48 31.65 -27.47
CA VAL A 155 3.48 32.66 -27.84
C VAL A 155 2.49 32.86 -26.70
N THR A 156 2.48 34.09 -26.19
CA THR A 156 1.43 34.70 -25.38
C THR A 156 0.20 35.09 -26.22
N SER A 157 -0.96 35.15 -25.55
CA SER A 157 -2.12 36.03 -25.81
C SER A 157 -3.35 35.46 -26.54
N THR A 158 -4.46 35.41 -25.78
CA THR A 158 -5.70 36.20 -25.99
C THR A 158 -6.68 35.85 -27.14
N SER A 159 -7.88 35.41 -26.70
CA SER A 159 -9.24 35.83 -27.14
C SER A 159 -9.84 35.36 -28.48
N ALA A 160 -11.14 35.02 -28.34
CA ALA A 160 -12.26 35.12 -29.28
C ALA A 160 -12.53 33.98 -30.27
N GLN A 161 -13.69 33.35 -30.00
CA GLN A 161 -14.75 32.91 -30.92
C GLN A 161 -14.34 32.18 -32.21
N ASP A 162 -14.73 30.90 -32.32
CA ASP A 162 -15.46 30.50 -33.52
C ASP A 162 -16.49 29.41 -33.22
N GLU A 163 -17.69 29.66 -33.73
CA GLU A 163 -18.93 28.93 -33.58
C GLU A 163 -19.10 28.14 -34.88
N THR A 164 -18.75 26.85 -34.88
CA THR A 164 -19.02 25.99 -36.05
C THR A 164 -19.81 24.76 -35.64
N THR A 165 -21.12 24.93 -35.75
CA THR A 165 -22.15 23.91 -35.83
C THR A 165 -21.81 22.88 -36.91
N GLN A 166 -21.66 21.61 -36.53
CA GLN A 166 -21.88 20.48 -37.43
C GLN A 166 -22.95 19.55 -36.84
N PRO A 167 -24.06 19.31 -37.58
CA PRO A 167 -25.00 18.24 -37.31
C PRO A 167 -24.67 17.03 -38.20
N ASN A 168 -24.45 15.86 -37.62
CA ASN A 168 -24.82 14.57 -38.23
C ASN A 168 -24.35 13.38 -37.39
N GLY A 169 -25.25 12.42 -37.20
CA GLY A 169 -24.92 11.10 -36.66
C GLY A 169 -25.93 10.58 -35.66
N THR A 170 -27.21 10.60 -36.04
CA THR A 170 -28.28 9.90 -35.31
C THR A 170 -28.10 8.39 -35.50
N ASP A 171 -27.14 7.79 -34.81
CA ASP A 171 -27.07 6.35 -34.65
C ASP A 171 -28.01 5.94 -33.52
N ALA A 172 -29.17 5.48 -33.96
CA ALA A 172 -30.23 4.89 -33.15
C ALA A 172 -29.69 3.74 -32.29
N SER A 173 -29.47 4.01 -31.01
CA SER A 173 -30.30 3.47 -29.92
C SER A 173 -30.75 2.00 -30.03
N VAL A 174 -29.82 1.06 -30.25
CA VAL A 174 -30.04 -0.37 -29.96
C VAL A 174 -29.15 -0.79 -28.79
N SER A 175 -29.30 -0.14 -27.63
CA SER A 175 -28.52 -0.45 -26.42
C SER A 175 -29.31 -0.26 -25.12
N ALA A 176 -30.63 -0.53 -25.13
CA ALA A 176 -31.51 -0.10 -24.05
C ALA A 176 -32.30 -1.21 -23.34
N HIS A 177 -32.04 -2.51 -23.58
CA HIS A 177 -32.86 -3.56 -22.94
C HIS A 177 -32.23 -4.93 -22.66
N GLU A 178 -30.91 -5.10 -22.81
CA GLU A 178 -30.17 -6.17 -22.10
C GLU A 178 -29.83 -5.78 -20.64
N ASP A 179 -30.22 -4.56 -20.28
CA ASP A 179 -30.24 -4.07 -18.92
C ASP A 179 -31.35 -4.74 -18.09
N ILE A 180 -31.01 -5.13 -16.85
CA ILE A 180 -31.94 -5.29 -15.72
C ILE A 180 -32.62 -6.67 -15.54
N LYS A 181 -32.18 -7.72 -16.23
CA LYS A 181 -32.27 -9.08 -15.65
C LYS A 181 -30.90 -9.61 -15.24
N LEU A 182 -29.99 -8.74 -14.76
CA LEU A 182 -29.06 -9.15 -13.71
C LEU A 182 -29.90 -9.85 -12.65
N LEU A 183 -29.81 -11.19 -12.62
CA LEU A 183 -30.80 -12.00 -11.91
C LEU A 183 -30.76 -11.53 -10.46
N LYS A 184 -31.91 -11.26 -9.85
CA LYS A 184 -31.99 -10.94 -8.41
C LYS A 184 -31.19 -11.94 -7.56
N ARG A 185 -31.07 -13.19 -8.04
CA ARG A 185 -30.22 -14.25 -7.50
C ARG A 185 -28.72 -13.93 -7.50
N GLU A 186 -28.21 -13.33 -8.57
CA GLU A 186 -26.82 -12.88 -8.68
C GLU A 186 -26.54 -11.75 -7.68
N THR A 187 -27.35 -10.69 -7.68
CA THR A 187 -27.21 -9.62 -6.66
C THR A 187 -27.33 -10.17 -5.23
N LEU A 188 -28.26 -11.08 -4.98
CA LEU A 188 -28.39 -11.76 -3.68
C LEU A 188 -27.14 -12.57 -3.33
N THR A 189 -26.51 -13.24 -4.30
CA THR A 189 -25.25 -13.98 -4.08
C THR A 189 -24.13 -13.03 -3.66
N ALA A 190 -23.99 -11.88 -4.33
CA ALA A 190 -23.02 -10.86 -3.94
C ALA A 190 -23.33 -10.26 -2.56
N PHE A 191 -24.60 -10.01 -2.25
CA PHE A 191 -25.05 -9.51 -0.95
C PHE A 191 -24.71 -10.50 0.18
N ILE A 192 -24.98 -11.79 -0.02
CA ILE A 192 -24.60 -12.85 0.93
C ILE A 192 -23.08 -12.90 1.07
N GLY A 193 -22.33 -12.73 -0.02
CA GLY A 193 -20.86 -12.63 0.02
C GLY A 193 -20.38 -11.47 0.91
N LEU A 194 -20.95 -10.27 0.73
CA LEU A 194 -20.63 -9.09 1.55
C LEU A 194 -20.94 -9.37 3.04
N ALA A 195 -22.11 -9.94 3.33
CA ALA A 195 -22.50 -10.32 4.68
C ALA A 195 -21.55 -11.36 5.28
N ALA A 196 -21.20 -12.40 4.53
CA ALA A 196 -20.31 -13.46 4.99
C ALA A 196 -18.90 -12.93 5.29
N PHE A 197 -18.35 -12.05 4.46
CA PHE A 197 -17.04 -11.44 4.72
C PHE A 197 -17.06 -10.42 5.85
N ASP A 198 -18.17 -9.69 6.04
CA ASP A 198 -18.31 -8.80 7.20
C ASP A 198 -18.42 -9.59 8.51
N LEU A 199 -19.16 -10.70 8.52
CA LEU A 199 -19.21 -11.63 9.65
C LEU A 199 -17.84 -12.26 9.91
N LEU A 200 -17.15 -12.71 8.86
CA LEU A 200 -15.80 -13.28 8.97
C LEU A 200 -14.82 -12.28 9.56
N LEU A 201 -14.85 -11.03 9.10
CA LEU A 201 -14.01 -9.96 9.64
C LEU A 201 -14.35 -9.68 11.12
N LYS A 202 -15.64 -9.65 11.45
CA LYS A 202 -16.11 -9.40 12.82
C LYS A 202 -15.71 -10.49 13.82
N PHE A 203 -15.73 -11.76 13.41
CA PHE A 203 -15.53 -12.89 14.32
C PHE A 203 -14.13 -13.50 14.26
N ALA A 204 -13.47 -13.44 13.11
CA ALA A 204 -12.20 -14.12 12.87
C ALA A 204 -11.07 -13.18 12.44
N GLY A 205 -11.36 -11.88 12.27
CA GLY A 205 -10.39 -10.86 11.89
C GLY A 205 -9.96 -10.91 10.43
N PHE A 206 -9.12 -9.96 10.05
CA PHE A 206 -8.60 -9.74 8.70
C PHE A 206 -7.79 -10.92 8.19
N GLN A 207 -6.93 -11.53 9.03
CA GLN A 207 -6.14 -12.68 8.60
C GLN A 207 -6.98 -13.86 8.13
N SER A 208 -8.14 -14.05 8.75
CA SER A 208 -9.06 -15.11 8.33
C SER A 208 -9.74 -14.77 7.01
N LEU A 209 -10.06 -13.50 6.76
CA LEU A 209 -10.53 -13.02 5.46
C LEU A 209 -9.47 -13.22 4.37
N ILE A 210 -8.23 -12.78 4.61
CA ILE A 210 -7.13 -12.92 3.65
C ILE A 210 -6.87 -14.39 3.33
N ARG A 211 -6.72 -15.26 4.34
CA ARG A 211 -6.56 -16.70 4.14
C ARG A 211 -7.73 -17.31 3.37
N ARG A 212 -8.96 -16.86 3.63
CA ARG A 212 -10.15 -17.36 2.93
C ARG A 212 -10.14 -16.99 1.45
N VAL A 213 -9.72 -15.78 1.09
CA VAL A 213 -9.58 -15.35 -0.31
C VAL A 213 -8.44 -16.11 -0.98
N GLU A 214 -7.26 -16.16 -0.35
CA GLU A 214 -6.05 -16.83 -0.86
C GLU A 214 -6.29 -18.30 -1.24
N HIS A 215 -7.04 -19.04 -0.41
CA HIS A 215 -7.37 -20.45 -0.67
C HIS A 215 -8.65 -20.64 -1.50
N TRP A 216 -9.27 -19.58 -2.00
CA TRP A 216 -10.48 -19.70 -2.81
C TRP A 216 -10.13 -20.24 -4.20
N PRO A 217 -10.68 -21.40 -4.61
CA PRO A 217 -10.28 -22.04 -5.87
C PRO A 217 -10.80 -21.28 -7.09
N THR A 218 -10.02 -21.32 -8.17
CA THR A 218 -10.45 -20.86 -9.50
C THR A 218 -11.04 -22.04 -10.26
N SER A 219 -12.30 -21.90 -10.71
CA SER A 219 -13.01 -22.92 -11.49
C SER A 219 -12.37 -23.13 -12.87
N GLU A 220 -12.56 -24.32 -13.45
CA GLU A 220 -12.22 -24.58 -14.86
C GLU A 220 -13.47 -24.56 -15.75
N PRO A 221 -13.36 -24.19 -17.05
CA PRO A 221 -12.15 -23.72 -17.74
C PRO A 221 -11.77 -22.30 -17.33
N ARG A 222 -10.47 -21.99 -17.36
CA ARG A 222 -9.97 -20.64 -17.06
C ARG A 222 -10.34 -19.67 -18.20
N THR A 223 -10.72 -18.45 -17.84
CA THR A 223 -11.09 -17.40 -18.79
C THR A 223 -10.63 -16.03 -18.28
N THR A 224 -10.39 -15.10 -19.19
CA THR A 224 -10.09 -13.68 -18.88
C THR A 224 -11.15 -12.77 -19.53
N ASP A 225 -12.36 -13.29 -19.72
CA ASP A 225 -13.45 -12.58 -20.37
C ASP A 225 -13.83 -11.31 -19.58
N ARG A 226 -13.68 -10.16 -20.26
CA ARG A 226 -13.96 -8.84 -19.73
C ARG A 226 -15.45 -8.63 -19.43
N GLU A 227 -16.35 -9.28 -20.16
CA GLU A 227 -17.79 -9.16 -19.90
C GLU A 227 -18.20 -9.88 -18.61
N ILE A 228 -17.55 -11.00 -18.28
CA ILE A 228 -17.69 -11.64 -16.96
C ILE A 228 -17.22 -10.68 -15.86
N CYS A 229 -16.05 -10.05 -16.05
CA CYS A 229 -15.51 -9.07 -15.10
C CYS A 229 -16.48 -7.91 -14.85
N LYS A 230 -16.99 -7.27 -15.92
CA LYS A 230 -17.97 -6.18 -15.84
C LYS A 230 -19.26 -6.61 -15.17
N ARG A 231 -19.80 -7.79 -15.52
CA ARG A 231 -21.03 -8.32 -14.93
C ARG A 231 -20.89 -8.58 -13.44
N ILE A 232 -19.76 -9.15 -13.00
CA ILE A 232 -19.53 -9.42 -11.58
C ILE A 232 -19.38 -8.12 -10.82
N ARG A 233 -18.61 -7.15 -11.33
CA ARG A 233 -18.51 -5.82 -10.74
C ARG A 233 -19.88 -5.18 -10.55
N ALA A 234 -20.69 -5.12 -11.61
CA ALA A 234 -22.03 -4.52 -11.57
C ALA A 234 -22.97 -5.23 -10.56
N MET A 235 -22.87 -6.56 -10.46
CA MET A 235 -23.62 -7.35 -9.47
C MET A 235 -23.25 -6.97 -8.03
N VAL A 236 -21.96 -6.80 -7.74
CA VAL A 236 -21.49 -6.46 -6.39
C VAL A 236 -21.76 -4.99 -6.07
N ASP A 237 -21.51 -4.06 -7.00
CA ASP A 237 -21.85 -2.64 -6.86
C ASP A 237 -23.35 -2.48 -6.52
N ARG A 238 -24.22 -3.22 -7.22
CA ARG A 238 -25.66 -3.24 -6.94
C ARG A 238 -25.99 -3.81 -5.56
N ALA A 239 -25.30 -4.87 -5.13
CA ALA A 239 -25.50 -5.45 -3.81
C ALA A 239 -25.10 -4.47 -2.68
N GLN A 240 -24.04 -3.69 -2.89
CA GLN A 240 -23.60 -2.65 -1.94
C GLN A 240 -24.65 -1.56 -1.73
N MET A 241 -25.40 -1.16 -2.77
CA MET A 241 -26.47 -0.16 -2.64
C MET A 241 -27.55 -0.55 -1.62
N TYR A 242 -27.78 -1.86 -1.44
CA TYR A 242 -28.77 -2.37 -0.48
C TYR A 242 -28.15 -2.80 0.85
N TYR A 243 -26.82 -2.77 0.97
CA TYR A 243 -26.12 -3.24 2.17
C TYR A 243 -26.22 -2.16 3.27
N PRO A 244 -26.67 -2.50 4.50
CA PRO A 244 -26.99 -1.51 5.53
C PRO A 244 -25.77 -0.81 6.14
N LYS A 245 -24.56 -1.26 5.79
CA LYS A 245 -23.28 -0.70 6.21
C LYS A 245 -22.57 -0.17 4.98
N LYS A 246 -21.77 0.89 5.12
CA LYS A 246 -20.81 1.26 4.07
C LYS A 246 -19.85 0.09 3.88
N ALA A 247 -20.02 -0.68 2.80
CA ALA A 247 -19.10 -1.75 2.46
C ALA A 247 -17.73 -1.12 2.20
N MET A 248 -16.71 -1.56 2.95
CA MET A 248 -15.36 -1.04 2.75
C MET A 248 -14.75 -1.70 1.51
N CYS A 249 -13.75 -1.06 0.93
CA CYS A 249 -13.00 -1.55 -0.22
C CYS A 249 -12.51 -3.00 -0.04
N LEU A 250 -12.19 -3.40 1.19
CA LEU A 250 -11.77 -4.77 1.50
C LEU A 250 -12.85 -5.83 1.23
N GLN A 251 -14.03 -5.74 1.85
CA GLN A 251 -15.09 -6.73 1.62
C GLN A 251 -15.51 -6.72 0.15
N HIS A 252 -15.52 -5.54 -0.48
CA HIS A 252 -15.84 -5.40 -1.89
C HIS A 252 -14.92 -6.24 -2.77
N SER A 253 -13.61 -6.04 -2.63
CA SER A 253 -12.58 -6.71 -3.43
C SER A 253 -12.50 -8.19 -3.13
N ALA A 254 -12.69 -8.60 -1.87
CA ALA A 254 -12.77 -10.01 -1.50
C ALA A 254 -13.93 -10.73 -2.22
N VAL A 255 -15.13 -10.14 -2.22
CA VAL A 255 -16.30 -10.70 -2.89
C VAL A 255 -16.11 -10.75 -4.41
N VAL A 256 -15.62 -9.66 -5.02
CA VAL A 256 -15.35 -9.61 -6.47
C VAL A 256 -14.34 -10.70 -6.87
N THR A 257 -13.21 -10.80 -6.17
CA THR A 257 -12.18 -11.81 -6.43
C THR A 257 -12.76 -13.23 -6.31
N CYS A 258 -13.49 -13.55 -5.25
CA CYS A 258 -14.07 -14.89 -5.06
C CYS A 258 -15.11 -15.25 -6.13
N LEU A 259 -15.94 -14.29 -6.54
CA LEU A 259 -16.96 -14.51 -7.57
C LEU A 259 -16.33 -14.65 -8.96
N LEU A 260 -15.27 -13.89 -9.27
CA LEU A 260 -14.47 -14.04 -10.49
C LEU A 260 -13.84 -15.42 -10.56
N ARG A 261 -13.15 -15.85 -9.49
CA ARG A 261 -12.53 -17.18 -9.39
C ARG A 261 -13.55 -18.30 -9.57
N ARG A 262 -14.74 -18.15 -8.99
CA ARG A 262 -15.85 -19.10 -9.18
C ARG A 262 -16.33 -19.22 -10.64
N ARG A 263 -16.13 -18.18 -11.47
CA ARG A 263 -16.43 -18.18 -12.92
C ARG A 263 -15.22 -18.53 -13.79
N GLY A 264 -14.12 -19.00 -13.18
CA GLY A 264 -12.89 -19.37 -13.88
C GLY A 264 -11.98 -18.20 -14.23
N VAL A 265 -12.27 -17.00 -13.74
CA VAL A 265 -11.40 -15.84 -13.92
C VAL A 265 -10.32 -15.84 -12.83
N PRO A 266 -9.01 -15.90 -13.16
CA PRO A 266 -7.93 -15.94 -12.18
C PRO A 266 -7.67 -14.54 -11.60
N ALA A 267 -8.66 -14.01 -10.86
CA ALA A 267 -8.56 -12.71 -10.23
C ALA A 267 -7.64 -12.76 -9.01
N GLU A 268 -6.91 -11.68 -8.75
CA GLU A 268 -6.10 -11.46 -7.55
C GLU A 268 -6.71 -10.30 -6.76
N MET A 269 -6.84 -10.42 -5.45
CA MET A 269 -7.11 -9.28 -4.59
C MET A 269 -5.78 -8.64 -4.18
N VAL A 270 -5.66 -7.33 -4.43
CA VAL A 270 -4.49 -6.53 -4.06
C VAL A 270 -4.82 -5.76 -2.79
N LEU A 271 -3.95 -5.86 -1.80
CA LEU A 271 -3.95 -5.08 -0.56
C LEU A 271 -2.88 -4.00 -0.69
N ALA A 272 -3.24 -2.76 -0.38
CA ALA A 272 -2.35 -1.64 -0.56
C ALA A 272 -2.54 -0.58 0.52
N ALA A 273 -1.56 0.32 0.64
CA ALA A 273 -1.65 1.47 1.52
C ALA A 273 -1.15 2.75 0.84
N GLN A 274 -1.83 3.85 1.11
CA GLN A 274 -1.32 5.18 0.84
C GLN A 274 -0.54 5.60 2.08
N GLU A 275 0.66 6.10 1.86
CA GLU A 275 1.52 6.60 2.93
C GLU A 275 0.97 7.89 3.54
N PHE A 276 0.57 8.84 2.69
CA PHE A 276 0.06 10.13 3.14
C PHE A 276 -1.14 10.66 2.32
N PRO A 277 -2.28 10.98 2.97
CA PRO A 277 -2.63 10.61 4.35
C PRO A 277 -2.76 9.08 4.46
N PRO A 278 -2.42 8.49 5.63
CA PRO A 278 -2.39 7.04 5.78
C PRO A 278 -3.77 6.42 5.56
N LYS A 279 -3.89 5.57 4.53
CA LYS A 279 -5.14 4.90 4.17
C LYS A 279 -4.87 3.51 3.63
N GLY A 280 -5.51 2.51 4.21
CA GLY A 280 -5.56 1.16 3.62
C GLY A 280 -6.57 1.12 2.48
N HIS A 281 -6.26 0.37 1.42
CA HIS A 281 -7.14 0.15 0.29
C HIS A 281 -7.00 -1.27 -0.26
N ALA A 282 -8.03 -1.74 -0.95
CA ALA A 282 -8.00 -3.04 -1.60
C ALA A 282 -8.81 -3.00 -2.90
N TRP A 283 -8.29 -3.65 -3.94
CA TRP A 283 -8.96 -3.83 -5.23
C TRP A 283 -8.75 -5.25 -5.75
N SER A 284 -9.45 -5.62 -6.82
CA SER A 284 -9.27 -6.88 -7.55
C SER A 284 -8.62 -6.59 -8.89
N GLU A 285 -7.64 -7.39 -9.27
CA GLU A 285 -7.00 -7.37 -10.59
C GLU A 285 -7.22 -8.67 -11.35
N VAL A 286 -7.26 -8.57 -12.68
CA VAL A 286 -7.24 -9.72 -13.61
C VAL A 286 -6.17 -9.42 -14.65
N VAL A 287 -5.14 -10.26 -14.71
CA VAL A 287 -3.97 -10.05 -15.61
C VAL A 287 -3.35 -8.65 -15.40
N GLY A 288 -3.24 -8.22 -14.14
CA GLY A 288 -2.68 -6.91 -13.76
C GLY A 288 -3.59 -5.70 -13.99
N GLU A 289 -4.78 -5.89 -14.58
CA GLU A 289 -5.77 -4.83 -14.81
C GLU A 289 -6.75 -4.71 -13.64
N VAL A 290 -6.96 -3.49 -13.14
CA VAL A 290 -7.89 -3.20 -12.04
C VAL A 290 -9.34 -3.38 -12.51
N VAL A 291 -10.08 -4.26 -11.84
CA VAL A 291 -11.46 -4.63 -12.23
C VAL A 291 -12.52 -3.84 -11.47
N ASN A 292 -12.41 -3.71 -10.15
CA ASN A 292 -13.48 -3.16 -9.30
C ASN A 292 -13.21 -1.75 -8.76
N ASP A 293 -12.18 -1.08 -9.29
CA ASP A 293 -11.82 0.29 -8.92
C ASP A 293 -11.36 1.10 -10.15
N ASN A 294 -10.88 2.31 -9.93
CA ASN A 294 -10.25 3.14 -10.94
C ASN A 294 -8.80 2.68 -11.19
N PRO A 295 -8.36 2.48 -12.45
CA PRO A 295 -6.96 2.09 -12.74
C PRO A 295 -5.90 3.00 -12.12
N ARG A 296 -6.22 4.27 -11.85
CA ARG A 296 -5.33 5.23 -11.18
C ARG A 296 -5.04 4.88 -9.71
N VAL A 297 -5.71 3.90 -9.11
CA VAL A 297 -5.39 3.46 -7.72
C VAL A 297 -3.95 2.96 -7.61
N LYS A 298 -3.41 2.32 -8.66
CA LYS A 298 -2.02 1.84 -8.69
C LYS A 298 -0.97 2.96 -8.58
N ALA A 299 -1.33 4.17 -8.98
CA ALA A 299 -0.46 5.34 -8.86
C ALA A 299 -0.55 6.02 -7.48
N LYS A 300 -1.60 5.71 -6.70
CA LYS A 300 -1.89 6.38 -5.42
C LYS A 300 -1.52 5.53 -4.22
N TYR A 301 -1.57 4.21 -4.36
CA TYR A 301 -1.38 3.26 -3.28
C TYR A 301 -0.17 2.38 -3.57
N LEU A 302 0.66 2.18 -2.55
CA LEU A 302 1.74 1.21 -2.56
C LEU A 302 1.14 -0.18 -2.34
N GLU A 303 1.36 -1.08 -3.29
CA GLU A 303 0.95 -2.48 -3.14
C GLU A 303 1.74 -3.15 -2.02
N LEU A 304 1.04 -3.73 -1.05
CA LEU A 304 1.64 -4.43 0.08
C LEU A 304 1.62 -5.95 -0.13
N ARG A 305 0.52 -6.49 -0.67
CA ARG A 305 0.33 -7.93 -0.87
C ARG A 305 -0.71 -8.24 -1.94
N ARG A 306 -0.51 -9.34 -2.66
CA ARG A 306 -1.48 -9.95 -3.59
C ARG A 306 -1.95 -11.29 -3.04
N VAL A 307 -3.25 -11.58 -3.16
CA VAL A 307 -3.92 -12.82 -2.67
C VAL A 307 -5.00 -13.33 -3.60
#